data_AF-Q6D5R0-F1
#
_entry.id   AF-Q6D5R0-F1
#
_cell.length_a   1.000
_cell.length_b   1.000
_cell.length_c   1.000
_cell.angle_alpha   90.00
_cell.angle_beta   90.00
_cell.angle_gamma   90.00
#
_symmetry.space_group_name_H-M   'P 1'
#
loop_
_entity.id
_entity.type
_entity.pdbx_description
1 polymer ?
#
loop_
_entity_poly.entity_id
_entity_poly.type
_entity_poly.pdbx_seq_one_letter_code
_entity_poly.pdbx_strand_id
1 'polypeptide(L)'
;MWIRRNKIVRKLTLGVVTTVLGMSLSFSALSATPVETHGQLSIENGRLVDEQGKRVQLRGISSNGLQWVGDYVNKDSIKWLRDDWGINVFRVAMYTAENGYIANPSLANKVKEAVAAAQSLGIYIIIDWHTLSDNDPNTYKAQAKTFFAEMAGLYGNSPNVIYEITNEPNGGVTWNGQIRPYALDVTDTIRSKDPDNLIIVGSGTWSQDIHDAADNLLPDPNTMYALHFYAGTHGQFLRDRIDYAQSRGAAIFVSEWGTSDASGNGGPFLPESQTWIDFLNNRGISWVNWSLSDKSETSAALTPGASKSGGWTEQNLSTSGKFVREQVRAGADLSGGDTPTTPTEPTNPGNGTTGDVVLQYRNVDNNPSDDAIRMAFNIKNTGSTPIKLSDLQVRYYFHDDGKPGANLFVDWANVGPNNIVTSTGMPAASTDKANRYVLVTFSSGAGSLQPGAETGEVQVRIHAGDWSNVNETNDYSYGANVTSYTNWDKITVHDKGTLVWGAEPQ
;
A
#
# COMPACT_ATOMS: atom_id res chain seq x y z
N MET A 1 14.06 88.95 -57.65
CA MET A 1 14.09 87.55 -58.14
C MET A 1 13.65 86.66 -56.97
N TRP A 2 12.64 85.82 -57.22
CA TRP A 2 11.89 84.91 -56.32
C TRP A 2 12.73 84.14 -55.27
N ILE A 3 12.28 83.66 -54.10
CA ILE A 3 11.03 83.60 -53.31
C ILE A 3 11.47 83.12 -51.91
N ARG A 4 10.79 83.51 -50.82
CA ARG A 4 10.38 82.61 -49.71
C ARG A 4 9.44 83.34 -48.75
N ARG A 5 8.14 83.03 -48.85
CA ARG A 5 7.10 83.45 -47.90
C ARG A 5 6.82 82.30 -46.95
N ASN A 6 6.98 82.57 -45.66
CA ASN A 6 6.39 81.81 -44.56
C ASN A 6 4.85 81.82 -44.66
N LYS A 7 4.21 80.68 -44.37
CA LYS A 7 3.38 80.47 -43.16
C LYS A 7 2.58 79.16 -43.24
N ILE A 8 2.76 78.33 -42.20
CA ILE A 8 1.74 77.66 -41.35
C ILE A 8 0.63 76.87 -42.07
N VAL A 9 0.49 75.57 -41.73
CA VAL A 9 -0.78 74.96 -41.24
C VAL A 9 -0.51 73.61 -40.55
N ARG A 10 -1.42 73.34 -39.61
CA ARG A 10 -1.51 72.39 -38.49
C ARG A 10 -1.39 70.90 -38.80
N LYS A 11 -0.97 70.21 -37.73
CA LYS A 11 -1.02 68.77 -37.39
C LYS A 11 -2.31 68.05 -37.82
N LEU A 12 -2.14 66.84 -38.36
CA LEU A 12 -3.06 65.71 -38.17
C LEU A 12 -2.22 64.46 -37.85
N THR A 13 -2.36 63.92 -36.65
CA THR A 13 -1.75 62.63 -36.25
C THR A 13 -2.82 61.56 -36.43
N LEU A 14 -2.62 60.62 -37.35
CA LEU A 14 -3.47 59.46 -37.54
C LEU A 14 -2.84 58.30 -36.75
N GLY A 15 -3.48 57.89 -35.66
CA GLY A 15 -3.09 56.69 -34.90
C GLY A 15 -3.52 55.44 -35.65
N VAL A 16 -2.56 54.60 -36.03
CA VAL A 16 -2.81 53.25 -36.53
C VAL A 16 -2.89 52.33 -35.32
N VAL A 17 -4.08 51.80 -35.03
CA VAL A 17 -4.27 50.71 -34.07
C VAL A 17 -3.94 49.41 -34.80
N THR A 18 -2.81 48.79 -34.44
CA THR A 18 -2.44 47.45 -34.90
C THR A 18 -3.02 46.44 -33.92
N THR A 19 -4.11 45.77 -34.29
CA THR A 19 -4.65 44.65 -33.51
C THR A 19 -3.73 43.46 -33.65
N VAL A 20 -2.85 43.22 -32.67
CA VAL A 20 -2.08 41.99 -32.56
C VAL A 20 -3.00 40.93 -31.97
N LEU A 21 -3.47 40.01 -32.81
CA LEU A 21 -4.18 38.81 -32.41
C LEU A 21 -3.17 37.88 -31.72
N GLY A 22 -3.15 37.88 -30.39
CA GLY A 22 -2.31 36.98 -29.60
C GLY A 22 -2.78 35.54 -29.75
N MET A 23 -2.11 34.78 -30.62
CA MET A 23 -2.21 33.32 -30.63
C MET A 23 -1.49 32.80 -29.37
N SER A 24 -2.24 32.50 -28.32
CA SER A 24 -1.73 31.78 -27.16
C SER A 24 -1.41 30.34 -27.59
N LEU A 25 -0.15 30.08 -27.92
CA LEU A 25 0.36 28.72 -28.02
C LEU A 25 0.42 28.14 -26.61
N SER A 26 -0.59 27.34 -26.26
CA SER A 26 -0.56 26.49 -25.07
C SER A 26 0.49 25.40 -25.29
N PHE A 27 1.70 25.61 -24.77
CA PHE A 27 2.64 24.51 -24.58
C PHE A 27 2.13 23.68 -23.41
N SER A 28 1.56 22.50 -23.68
CA SER A 28 1.42 21.48 -22.66
C SER A 28 2.82 21.10 -22.20
N ALA A 29 3.20 21.48 -20.98
CA ALA A 29 4.40 20.92 -20.36
C ALA A 29 4.25 19.39 -20.34
N LEU A 30 5.23 18.67 -20.90
CA LEU A 30 5.32 17.23 -20.69
C LEU A 30 5.41 17.01 -19.17
N SER A 31 4.54 16.17 -18.62
CA SER A 31 4.63 15.78 -17.21
C SER A 31 6.00 15.14 -16.97
N ALA A 32 6.67 15.52 -15.88
CA ALA A 32 7.92 14.90 -15.47
C ALA A 32 7.72 13.38 -15.29
N THR A 33 8.72 12.60 -15.67
CA THR A 33 8.72 11.15 -15.43
C THR A 33 8.85 10.84 -13.93
N PRO A 34 8.50 9.63 -13.46
CA PRO A 34 8.63 9.28 -12.05
C PRO A 34 10.02 9.54 -11.44
N VAL A 35 11.10 9.22 -12.17
CA VAL A 35 12.47 9.43 -11.69
C VAL A 35 12.90 10.90 -11.80
N GLU A 36 12.43 11.65 -12.78
CA GLU A 36 12.64 13.12 -12.79
C GLU A 36 11.87 13.81 -11.67
N THR A 37 10.76 13.23 -11.21
CA THR A 37 9.92 13.78 -10.15
C THR A 37 10.50 13.49 -8.76
N HIS A 38 11.03 12.29 -8.55
CA HIS A 38 11.43 11.78 -7.23
C HIS A 38 12.95 11.57 -7.05
N GLY A 39 13.72 11.54 -8.13
CA GLY A 39 15.19 11.44 -8.07
C GLY A 39 15.71 10.24 -7.27
N GLN A 40 16.75 10.46 -6.47
CA GLN A 40 17.37 9.43 -5.64
C GLN A 40 16.45 8.98 -4.51
N LEU A 41 16.14 7.69 -4.46
CA LEU A 41 15.37 7.11 -3.36
C LEU A 41 16.27 6.77 -2.17
N SER A 42 15.72 6.88 -0.95
CA SER A 42 16.37 6.44 0.28
C SER A 42 15.36 5.97 1.34
N ILE A 43 15.85 5.48 2.47
CA ILE A 43 15.01 5.09 3.61
C ILE A 43 15.17 6.06 4.77
N GLU A 44 14.06 6.62 5.21
CA GLU A 44 13.99 7.46 6.42
C GLU A 44 12.93 6.90 7.37
N ASN A 45 13.33 6.62 8.61
CA ASN A 45 12.45 6.10 9.67
C ASN A 45 11.62 4.86 9.22
N GLY A 46 12.27 3.94 8.50
CA GLY A 46 11.63 2.73 7.98
C GLY A 46 10.65 2.97 6.82
N ARG A 47 10.71 4.13 6.16
CA ARG A 47 9.83 4.49 5.02
C ARG A 47 10.65 4.88 3.80
N LEU A 48 10.14 4.54 2.63
CA LEU A 48 10.70 4.96 1.35
C LEU A 48 10.41 6.44 1.10
N VAL A 49 11.46 7.21 0.78
CA VAL A 49 11.37 8.62 0.45
C VAL A 49 12.11 8.96 -0.84
N ASP A 50 11.72 10.05 -1.49
CA ASP A 50 12.41 10.67 -2.62
C ASP A 50 13.62 11.52 -2.18
N GLU A 51 14.32 12.12 -3.14
CA GLU A 51 15.50 12.94 -2.89
C GLU A 51 15.20 14.22 -2.09
N GLN A 52 13.91 14.60 -1.99
CA GLN A 52 13.45 15.70 -1.15
C GLN A 52 12.98 15.24 0.25
N GLY A 53 13.09 13.95 0.57
CA GLY A 53 12.63 13.38 1.83
C GLY A 53 11.10 13.21 1.92
N LYS A 54 10.38 13.35 0.80
CA LYS A 54 8.94 13.10 0.74
C LYS A 54 8.68 11.61 0.52
N ARG A 55 7.66 11.08 1.18
CA ARG A 55 7.26 9.67 1.04
C ARG A 55 6.87 9.34 -0.40
N VAL A 56 7.38 8.22 -0.89
CA VAL A 56 7.07 7.69 -2.22
C VAL A 56 6.51 6.27 -2.10
N GLN A 57 5.49 5.97 -2.90
CA GLN A 57 5.00 4.62 -3.10
C GLN A 57 5.21 4.19 -4.56
N LEU A 58 6.02 3.15 -4.75
CA LEU A 58 6.22 2.54 -6.05
C LEU A 58 5.17 1.45 -6.28
N ARG A 59 4.56 1.44 -7.46
CA ARG A 59 3.53 0.50 -7.89
C ARG A 59 3.83 0.05 -9.30
N GLY A 60 3.88 -1.27 -9.47
CA GLY A 60 4.36 -1.84 -10.72
C GLY A 60 3.93 -3.27 -10.96
N ILE A 61 4.57 -3.84 -11.98
CA ILE A 61 4.40 -5.23 -12.38
C ILE A 61 5.76 -5.87 -12.60
N SER A 62 5.88 -7.14 -12.22
CA SER A 62 7.05 -7.98 -12.44
C SER A 62 6.91 -8.69 -13.77
N SER A 63 8.02 -8.89 -14.48
CA SER A 63 8.08 -9.97 -15.46
C SER A 63 7.82 -11.31 -14.78
N ASN A 64 7.41 -12.32 -15.55
CA ASN A 64 7.67 -13.70 -15.17
C ASN A 64 9.16 -14.04 -15.42
N GLY A 65 9.59 -15.30 -15.27
CA GLY A 65 10.98 -15.70 -15.53
C GLY A 65 11.44 -15.36 -16.95
N LEU A 66 12.52 -14.58 -17.06
CA LEU A 66 13.02 -14.08 -18.36
C LEU A 66 13.34 -15.18 -19.38
N GLN A 67 13.74 -16.35 -18.92
CA GLN A 67 14.01 -17.52 -19.75
C GLN A 67 12.76 -18.06 -20.46
N TRP A 68 11.57 -17.71 -19.98
CA TRP A 68 10.28 -18.13 -20.56
C TRP A 68 9.54 -16.98 -21.23
N VAL A 69 9.61 -15.77 -20.66
CA VAL A 69 8.79 -14.63 -21.09
C VAL A 69 9.58 -13.39 -21.49
N GLY A 70 10.90 -13.52 -21.70
CA GLY A 70 11.79 -12.39 -21.97
C GLY A 70 11.38 -11.51 -23.16
N ASP A 71 10.55 -12.01 -24.07
CA ASP A 71 9.99 -11.23 -25.18
C ASP A 71 9.03 -10.12 -24.71
N TYR A 72 8.32 -10.31 -23.59
CA TYR A 72 7.47 -9.27 -22.99
C TYR A 72 8.29 -8.17 -22.29
N VAL A 73 9.59 -8.39 -22.08
CA VAL A 73 10.48 -7.42 -21.43
C VAL A 73 11.27 -6.69 -22.51
N ASN A 74 10.71 -5.55 -22.95
CA ASN A 74 11.30 -4.67 -23.95
C ASN A 74 10.83 -3.23 -23.71
N LYS A 75 11.45 -2.27 -24.41
CA LYS A 75 11.14 -0.85 -24.23
C LYS A 75 9.69 -0.48 -24.53
N ASP A 76 9.06 -1.10 -25.53
CA ASP A 76 7.71 -0.74 -25.95
C ASP A 76 6.66 -1.25 -24.96
N SER A 77 6.80 -2.47 -24.45
CA SER A 77 5.89 -3.00 -23.42
C SER A 77 6.02 -2.23 -22.10
N ILE A 78 7.25 -1.91 -21.66
CA ILE A 78 7.48 -1.10 -20.44
C ILE A 78 6.92 0.31 -20.63
N LYS A 79 7.09 0.91 -21.82
CA LYS A 79 6.49 2.20 -22.15
C LYS A 79 4.97 2.15 -22.10
N TRP A 80 4.36 1.11 -22.67
CA TRP A 80 2.92 0.93 -22.62
C TRP A 80 2.41 0.82 -21.18
N LEU A 81 3.08 0.03 -20.34
CA LEU A 81 2.73 -0.06 -18.92
C LEU A 81 2.84 1.30 -18.22
N ARG A 82 3.90 2.06 -18.47
CA ARG A 82 4.05 3.42 -17.91
C ARG A 82 2.91 4.33 -18.37
N ASP A 83 2.64 4.36 -19.67
CA ASP A 83 1.73 5.35 -20.28
C ASP A 83 0.25 4.99 -20.07
N ASP A 84 -0.12 3.71 -20.08
CA ASP A 84 -1.51 3.25 -19.97
C ASP A 84 -1.89 2.75 -18.57
N TRP A 85 -0.98 2.08 -17.86
CA TRP A 85 -1.25 1.59 -16.51
C TRP A 85 -0.80 2.58 -15.46
N GLY A 86 0.19 3.43 -15.75
CA GLY A 86 0.75 4.37 -14.79
C GLY A 86 1.81 3.76 -13.88
N ILE A 87 2.48 2.67 -14.30
CA ILE A 87 3.55 2.09 -13.46
C ILE A 87 4.69 3.10 -13.29
N ASN A 88 5.25 3.16 -12.08
CA ASN A 88 6.46 3.93 -11.79
C ASN A 88 7.66 3.04 -11.44
N VAL A 89 7.45 1.72 -11.32
CA VAL A 89 8.50 0.72 -11.17
C VAL A 89 8.19 -0.52 -12.02
N PHE A 90 9.23 -1.14 -12.58
CA PHE A 90 9.16 -2.45 -13.22
C PHE A 90 10.12 -3.42 -12.53
N ARG A 91 9.72 -4.68 -12.32
CA ARG A 91 10.64 -5.70 -11.77
C ARG A 91 11.03 -6.69 -12.85
N VAL A 92 12.32 -6.98 -12.95
CA VAL A 92 12.88 -7.90 -13.94
C VAL A 92 13.36 -9.18 -13.23
N ALA A 93 12.48 -10.19 -13.21
CA ALA A 93 12.68 -11.45 -12.48
C ALA A 93 13.65 -12.41 -13.20
N MET A 94 14.94 -12.30 -12.87
CA MET A 94 15.98 -13.14 -13.47
C MET A 94 16.20 -14.38 -12.61
N TYR A 95 15.48 -15.46 -12.95
CA TYR A 95 15.66 -16.77 -12.32
C TYR A 95 17.12 -17.18 -12.35
N THR A 96 17.57 -17.77 -11.26
CA THR A 96 18.94 -18.29 -11.11
C THR A 96 19.01 -19.74 -11.58
N ALA A 97 18.15 -20.59 -10.99
CA ALA A 97 17.91 -21.97 -11.38
C ALA A 97 16.87 -22.08 -12.50
N GLU A 98 16.29 -23.27 -12.72
CA GLU A 98 15.17 -23.49 -13.67
C GLU A 98 15.44 -23.01 -15.11
N ASN A 99 16.65 -23.31 -15.60
CA ASN A 99 17.18 -22.83 -16.89
C ASN A 99 17.39 -21.30 -16.97
N GLY A 100 17.44 -20.65 -15.81
CA GLY A 100 17.78 -19.25 -15.62
C GLY A 100 19.28 -18.97 -15.73
N TYR A 101 19.74 -17.90 -15.08
CA TYR A 101 21.06 -17.30 -15.23
C TYR A 101 22.23 -18.28 -15.05
N ILE A 102 22.13 -19.23 -14.11
CA ILE A 102 23.22 -20.19 -13.86
C ILE A 102 23.44 -21.10 -15.08
N ALA A 103 22.37 -21.54 -15.74
CA ALA A 103 22.45 -22.33 -16.96
C ALA A 103 22.64 -21.46 -18.22
N ASN A 104 22.12 -20.23 -18.18
CA ASN A 104 22.13 -19.30 -19.31
C ASN A 104 22.50 -17.87 -18.85
N PRO A 105 23.81 -17.58 -18.66
CA PRO A 105 24.25 -16.26 -18.20
C PRO A 105 23.92 -15.11 -19.17
N SER A 106 23.56 -15.40 -20.42
CA SER A 106 23.15 -14.40 -21.40
C SER A 106 21.85 -13.68 -21.02
N LEU A 107 21.06 -14.23 -20.10
CA LEU A 107 19.87 -13.56 -19.55
C LEU A 107 20.20 -12.21 -18.89
N ALA A 108 21.43 -12.00 -18.41
CA ALA A 108 21.87 -10.69 -17.94
C ALA A 108 21.79 -9.61 -19.03
N ASN A 109 21.88 -9.95 -20.32
CA ASN A 109 21.67 -8.98 -21.40
C ASN A 109 20.21 -8.49 -21.46
N LYS A 110 19.25 -9.37 -21.15
CA LYS A 110 17.84 -8.98 -21.08
C LYS A 110 17.56 -8.09 -19.86
N VAL A 111 18.23 -8.34 -18.73
CA VAL A 111 18.22 -7.42 -17.58
C VAL A 111 18.76 -6.05 -17.98
N LYS A 112 19.92 -5.98 -18.63
CA LYS A 112 20.53 -4.72 -19.12
C LYS A 112 19.61 -3.97 -20.10
N GLU A 113 18.91 -4.70 -20.98
CA GLU A 113 17.90 -4.12 -21.88
C GLU A 113 16.74 -3.50 -21.10
N ALA A 114 16.23 -4.19 -20.08
CA ALA A 114 15.17 -3.68 -19.21
C ALA A 114 15.61 -2.43 -18.43
N VAL A 115 16.84 -2.41 -17.91
CA VAL A 115 17.41 -1.26 -17.21
C VAL A 115 17.56 -0.06 -18.16
N ALA A 116 18.09 -0.27 -19.36
CA ALA A 116 18.19 0.79 -20.37
C ALA A 116 16.81 1.33 -20.78
N ALA A 117 15.81 0.46 -20.89
CA ALA A 117 14.43 0.87 -21.14
C ALA A 117 13.90 1.75 -20.00
N ALA A 118 14.01 1.29 -18.74
CA ALA A 118 13.55 2.01 -17.56
C ALA A 118 14.21 3.38 -17.41
N GLN A 119 15.54 3.47 -17.57
CA GLN A 119 16.28 4.73 -17.61
C GLN A 119 15.74 5.68 -18.68
N SER A 120 15.55 5.17 -19.91
CA SER A 120 15.06 5.99 -21.02
C SER A 120 13.60 6.43 -20.89
N LEU A 121 12.82 5.74 -20.06
CA LEU A 121 11.41 6.02 -19.79
C LEU A 121 11.21 6.77 -18.47
N GLY A 122 12.27 6.98 -17.68
CA GLY A 122 12.25 7.66 -16.40
C GLY A 122 11.44 6.94 -15.32
N ILE A 123 11.45 5.60 -15.30
CA ILE A 123 10.83 4.79 -14.24
C ILE A 123 11.90 4.05 -13.44
N TYR A 124 11.56 3.62 -12.23
CA TYR A 124 12.41 2.75 -11.41
C TYR A 124 12.41 1.31 -11.93
N ILE A 125 13.47 0.57 -11.63
CA ILE A 125 13.59 -0.84 -11.98
C ILE A 125 14.21 -1.66 -10.86
N ILE A 126 13.57 -2.77 -10.52
CA ILE A 126 14.09 -3.77 -9.59
C ILE A 126 14.81 -4.85 -10.38
N ILE A 127 16.12 -4.97 -10.17
CA ILE A 127 16.95 -6.06 -10.68
C ILE A 127 16.88 -7.20 -9.68
N ASP A 128 16.13 -8.24 -10.02
CA ASP A 128 15.83 -9.34 -9.12
C ASP A 128 16.67 -10.59 -9.43
N TRP A 129 17.48 -10.98 -8.45
CA TRP A 129 18.18 -12.26 -8.40
C TRP A 129 17.21 -13.32 -7.85
N HIS A 130 16.48 -13.92 -8.79
CA HIS A 130 15.25 -14.64 -8.48
C HIS A 130 15.50 -16.09 -8.04
N THR A 131 15.98 -16.24 -6.80
CA THR A 131 16.10 -17.54 -6.10
C THR A 131 14.73 -18.11 -5.76
N LEU A 132 14.51 -19.39 -6.04
CA LEU A 132 13.25 -20.08 -5.74
C LEU A 132 13.49 -21.56 -5.41
N SER A 133 13.72 -22.39 -6.43
CA SER A 133 14.01 -23.83 -6.26
C SER A 133 15.41 -24.07 -5.69
N ASP A 134 16.34 -23.16 -5.96
CA ASP A 134 17.61 -22.99 -5.24
C ASP A 134 17.39 -22.21 -3.94
N ASN A 135 16.64 -22.84 -3.05
CA ASN A 135 16.00 -22.26 -1.87
C ASN A 135 16.93 -21.58 -0.84
N ASP A 136 18.21 -21.94 -0.80
CA ASP A 136 19.23 -21.26 0.02
C ASP A 136 20.03 -20.29 -0.87
N PRO A 137 19.99 -18.96 -0.60
CA PRO A 137 20.70 -17.97 -1.42
C PRO A 137 22.21 -18.16 -1.43
N ASN A 138 22.77 -18.92 -0.48
CA ASN A 138 24.20 -19.22 -0.45
C ASN A 138 24.64 -20.17 -1.58
N THR A 139 23.71 -20.90 -2.20
CA THR A 139 23.99 -21.89 -3.27
C THR A 139 24.79 -21.28 -4.41
N TYR A 140 24.43 -20.07 -4.85
CA TYR A 140 25.09 -19.36 -5.95
C TYR A 140 25.63 -17.98 -5.54
N LYS A 141 26.05 -17.85 -4.27
CA LYS A 141 26.54 -16.57 -3.71
C LYS A 141 27.67 -15.95 -4.50
N ALA A 142 28.62 -16.74 -5.00
CA ALA A 142 29.74 -16.21 -5.78
C ALA A 142 29.28 -15.60 -7.12
N GLN A 143 28.32 -16.24 -7.78
CA GLN A 143 27.70 -15.78 -9.01
C GLN A 143 26.86 -14.54 -8.76
N ALA A 144 26.06 -14.52 -7.68
CA ALA A 144 25.28 -13.35 -7.26
C ALA A 144 26.20 -12.14 -7.04
N LYS A 145 27.30 -12.29 -6.27
CA LYS A 145 28.29 -11.22 -6.06
C LYS A 145 28.89 -10.72 -7.38
N THR A 146 29.23 -11.63 -8.29
CA THR A 146 29.78 -11.26 -9.61
C THR A 146 28.76 -10.47 -10.43
N PHE A 147 27.53 -10.95 -10.49
CA PHE A 147 26.43 -10.30 -11.20
C PHE A 147 26.11 -8.92 -10.62
N PHE A 148 25.93 -8.80 -9.30
CA PHE A 148 25.64 -7.52 -8.67
C PHE A 148 26.80 -6.54 -8.72
N ALA A 149 28.05 -7.00 -8.64
CA ALA A 149 29.21 -6.14 -8.89
C ALA A 149 29.22 -5.56 -10.32
N GLU A 150 28.80 -6.34 -11.31
CA GLU A 150 28.64 -5.87 -12.69
C GLU A 150 27.48 -4.87 -12.81
N MET A 151 26.29 -5.20 -12.31
CA MET A 151 25.11 -4.32 -12.40
C MET A 151 25.34 -3.00 -11.65
N ALA A 152 25.90 -3.04 -10.44
CA ALA A 152 26.24 -1.84 -9.68
C ALA A 152 27.38 -1.04 -10.33
N GLY A 153 28.37 -1.72 -10.92
CA GLY A 153 29.42 -1.05 -11.69
C GLY A 153 28.91 -0.32 -12.95
N LEU A 154 27.87 -0.86 -13.60
CA LEU A 154 27.26 -0.26 -14.79
C LEU A 154 26.26 0.85 -14.45
N TYR A 155 25.45 0.64 -13.42
CA TYR A 155 24.24 1.43 -13.19
C TYR A 155 24.17 2.10 -11.81
N GLY A 156 25.18 1.96 -10.96
CA GLY A 156 25.12 2.47 -9.59
C GLY A 156 25.09 3.99 -9.43
N ASN A 157 25.32 4.74 -10.51
CA ASN A 157 25.11 6.20 -10.54
C ASN A 157 23.71 6.59 -11.06
N SER A 158 22.81 5.61 -11.21
CA SER A 158 21.46 5.81 -11.73
C SER A 158 20.46 5.68 -10.57
N PRO A 159 19.62 6.70 -10.30
CA PRO A 159 18.61 6.62 -9.24
C PRO A 159 17.48 5.62 -9.57
N ASN A 160 17.39 5.16 -10.83
CA ASN A 160 16.39 4.21 -11.29
C ASN A 160 16.53 2.83 -10.62
N VAL A 161 17.74 2.41 -10.23
CA VAL A 161 18.03 1.01 -9.94
C VAL A 161 17.77 0.66 -8.48
N ILE A 162 17.09 -0.45 -8.28
CA ILE A 162 16.87 -1.11 -7.00
C ILE A 162 17.38 -2.56 -7.14
N TYR A 163 18.14 -3.05 -6.16
CA TYR A 163 18.69 -4.41 -6.20
C TYR A 163 17.89 -5.34 -5.30
N GLU A 164 17.23 -6.35 -5.84
CA GLU A 164 16.62 -7.42 -5.04
C GLU A 164 17.54 -8.64 -5.06
N ILE A 165 18.26 -8.86 -3.95
CA ILE A 165 19.44 -9.75 -3.94
C ILE A 165 19.11 -11.23 -3.73
N THR A 166 17.89 -11.53 -3.30
CA THR A 166 17.34 -12.89 -3.19
C THR A 166 15.82 -12.78 -3.09
N ASN A 167 15.13 -13.41 -4.04
CA ASN A 167 13.66 -13.40 -4.14
C ASN A 167 13.00 -14.12 -2.97
N GLU A 168 13.13 -15.46 -2.89
CA GLU A 168 12.36 -16.26 -1.93
C GLU A 168 13.20 -17.34 -1.23
N PRO A 169 14.00 -17.00 -0.20
CA PRO A 169 14.56 -18.00 0.69
C PRO A 169 13.47 -18.90 1.29
N ASN A 170 13.62 -20.22 1.20
CA ASN A 170 12.59 -21.18 1.63
C ASN A 170 13.17 -22.54 2.06
N GLY A 171 12.31 -23.50 2.42
CA GLY A 171 12.74 -24.87 2.73
C GLY A 171 13.55 -25.01 4.03
N GLY A 172 13.24 -24.21 5.06
CA GLY A 172 13.93 -24.25 6.36
C GLY A 172 15.18 -23.36 6.45
N VAL A 173 15.46 -22.60 5.40
CA VAL A 173 16.46 -21.52 5.40
C VAL A 173 16.00 -20.39 6.33
N THR A 174 16.88 -19.93 7.22
CA THR A 174 16.53 -18.97 8.29
C THR A 174 17.24 -17.64 8.12
N TRP A 175 16.66 -16.57 8.66
CA TRP A 175 17.25 -15.23 8.63
C TRP A 175 18.68 -15.21 9.19
N ASN A 176 18.84 -15.65 10.44
CA ASN A 176 20.12 -15.56 11.14
C ASN A 176 21.15 -16.60 10.68
N GLY A 177 20.71 -17.75 10.16
CA GLY A 177 21.61 -18.82 9.74
C GLY A 177 22.21 -18.60 8.36
N GLN A 178 21.36 -18.25 7.38
CA GLN A 178 21.75 -18.28 5.96
C GLN A 178 21.56 -16.94 5.27
N ILE A 179 20.41 -16.29 5.48
CA ILE A 179 19.98 -15.14 4.67
C ILE A 179 20.76 -13.88 5.04
N ARG A 180 20.84 -13.54 6.34
CA ARG A 180 21.56 -12.35 6.81
C ARG A 180 23.06 -12.40 6.48
N PRO A 181 23.78 -13.52 6.68
CA PRO A 181 25.18 -13.65 6.21
C PRO A 181 25.35 -13.60 4.69
N TYR A 182 24.38 -14.09 3.92
CA TYR A 182 24.37 -13.91 2.47
C TYR A 182 24.24 -12.42 2.12
N ALA A 183 23.24 -11.76 2.71
CA ALA A 183 22.90 -10.38 2.42
C ALA A 183 24.02 -9.40 2.78
N LEU A 184 24.68 -9.55 3.94
CA LEU A 184 25.84 -8.74 4.31
C LEU A 184 26.92 -8.74 3.22
N ASP A 185 27.32 -9.92 2.75
CA ASP A 185 28.39 -10.04 1.73
C ASP A 185 28.00 -9.47 0.36
N VAL A 186 26.73 -9.63 -0.06
CA VAL A 186 26.24 -9.12 -1.34
C VAL A 186 26.01 -7.62 -1.27
N THR A 187 25.45 -7.11 -0.16
CA THR A 187 25.33 -5.69 0.13
C THR A 187 26.70 -5.01 0.11
N ASP A 188 27.72 -5.55 0.79
CA ASP A 188 29.09 -5.01 0.73
C ASP A 188 29.64 -4.95 -0.69
N THR A 189 29.30 -5.95 -1.52
CA THR A 189 29.71 -6.00 -2.93
C THR A 189 29.07 -4.88 -3.73
N ILE A 190 27.75 -4.69 -3.57
CA ILE A 190 27.01 -3.59 -4.22
C ILE A 190 27.55 -2.25 -3.74
N ARG A 191 27.68 -2.06 -2.42
CA ARG A 191 28.15 -0.81 -1.79
C ARG A 191 29.57 -0.42 -2.18
N SER A 192 30.39 -1.37 -2.64
CA SER A 192 31.72 -1.06 -3.22
C SER A 192 31.66 -0.35 -4.58
N LYS A 193 30.49 -0.31 -5.22
CA LYS A 193 30.22 0.28 -6.55
C LYS A 193 29.12 1.34 -6.52
N ASP A 194 28.12 1.14 -5.67
CA ASP A 194 26.92 1.95 -5.54
C ASP A 194 26.65 2.23 -4.06
N PRO A 195 26.96 3.43 -3.56
CA PRO A 195 26.94 3.72 -2.13
C PRO A 195 25.53 3.83 -1.53
N ASP A 196 24.47 4.00 -2.32
CA ASP A 196 23.20 4.52 -1.79
C ASP A 196 21.90 3.99 -2.43
N ASN A 197 21.90 3.38 -3.61
CA ASN A 197 20.64 2.82 -4.15
C ASN A 197 20.05 1.74 -3.24
N LEU A 198 18.73 1.59 -3.31
CA LEU A 198 18.01 0.65 -2.46
C LEU A 198 18.42 -0.79 -2.71
N ILE A 199 18.49 -1.57 -1.63
CA ILE A 199 18.67 -3.03 -1.66
C ILE A 199 17.45 -3.67 -0.99
N ILE A 200 16.77 -4.59 -1.68
CA ILE A 200 15.69 -5.41 -1.17
C ILE A 200 16.25 -6.80 -0.85
N VAL A 201 15.96 -7.32 0.34
CA VAL A 201 16.41 -8.64 0.81
C VAL A 201 15.22 -9.52 1.14
N GLY A 202 15.13 -10.68 0.49
CA GLY A 202 14.16 -11.72 0.84
C GLY A 202 14.30 -12.25 2.26
N SER A 203 13.22 -12.80 2.81
CA SER A 203 13.20 -13.41 4.14
C SER A 203 12.79 -14.89 4.07
N GLY A 204 12.80 -15.59 5.21
CA GLY A 204 12.42 -17.01 5.26
C GLY A 204 10.97 -17.26 4.82
N THR A 205 10.67 -18.52 4.52
CA THR A 205 9.34 -19.00 4.12
C THR A 205 8.77 -18.22 2.93
N TRP A 206 9.51 -18.23 1.82
CA TRP A 206 9.15 -17.52 0.59
C TRP A 206 8.90 -16.03 0.84
N SER A 207 9.87 -15.38 1.51
CA SER A 207 9.80 -13.96 1.87
C SER A 207 8.56 -13.60 2.67
N GLN A 208 8.19 -14.40 3.68
CA GLN A 208 7.10 -14.08 4.60
C GLN A 208 7.59 -13.77 6.01
N ASP A 209 8.74 -14.30 6.41
CA ASP A 209 9.24 -14.21 7.80
C ASP A 209 9.95 -12.89 8.12
N ILE A 210 9.43 -11.77 7.63
CA ILE A 210 10.01 -10.43 7.84
C ILE A 210 10.16 -10.01 9.30
N HIS A 211 9.41 -10.62 10.22
CA HIS A 211 9.60 -10.44 11.67
C HIS A 211 10.99 -10.87 12.17
N ASP A 212 11.57 -11.95 11.62
CA ASP A 212 12.93 -12.39 11.99
C ASP A 212 13.98 -11.39 11.51
N ALA A 213 13.75 -10.81 10.32
CA ALA A 213 14.60 -9.76 9.78
C ALA A 213 14.50 -8.48 10.61
N ALA A 214 13.29 -8.11 11.01
CA ALA A 214 13.00 -6.94 11.84
C ALA A 214 13.66 -7.00 13.23
N ASP A 215 13.83 -8.20 13.79
CA ASP A 215 14.53 -8.38 15.07
C ASP A 215 16.06 -8.44 14.95
N ASN A 216 16.60 -8.55 13.73
CA ASN A 216 18.03 -8.48 13.49
C ASN A 216 18.36 -7.86 12.13
N LEU A 217 18.06 -6.58 12.01
CA LEU A 217 18.24 -5.80 10.79
C LEU A 217 19.68 -5.85 10.26
N LEU A 218 19.82 -5.65 8.96
CA LEU A 218 21.08 -5.31 8.33
C LEU A 218 21.50 -3.89 8.72
N PRO A 219 22.80 -3.61 8.86
CA PRO A 219 23.30 -2.28 9.23
C PRO A 219 23.25 -1.25 8.09
N ASP A 220 22.98 -1.69 6.85
CA ASP A 220 22.87 -0.81 5.69
C ASP A 220 21.61 0.06 5.78
N PRO A 221 21.72 1.40 5.68
CA PRO A 221 20.60 2.31 5.93
C PRO A 221 19.55 2.29 4.81
N ASN A 222 19.92 1.88 3.59
CA ASN A 222 19.04 1.86 2.42
C ASN A 222 18.57 0.44 2.05
N THR A 223 18.47 -0.42 3.05
CA THR A 223 17.95 -1.78 2.90
C THR A 223 16.46 -1.87 3.26
N MET A 224 15.70 -2.53 2.40
CA MET A 224 14.30 -2.92 2.62
C MET A 224 14.19 -4.46 2.66
N TYR A 225 13.13 -4.96 3.27
CA TYR A 225 12.88 -6.40 3.41
C TYR A 225 11.67 -6.79 2.56
N ALA A 226 11.84 -7.82 1.73
CA ALA A 226 10.78 -8.30 0.86
C ALA A 226 9.70 -9.00 1.68
N LEU A 227 8.44 -8.68 1.38
CA LEU A 227 7.31 -9.52 1.74
C LEU A 227 6.55 -9.95 0.51
N HIS A 228 6.36 -11.26 0.32
CA HIS A 228 5.52 -11.79 -0.75
C HIS A 228 4.21 -12.35 -0.23
N PHE A 229 3.12 -12.06 -0.93
CA PHE A 229 1.81 -12.60 -0.60
C PHE A 229 1.01 -13.00 -1.84
N TYR A 230 0.09 -13.93 -1.65
CA TYR A 230 -0.83 -14.40 -2.68
C TYR A 230 -2.23 -14.42 -2.06
N ALA A 231 -3.14 -13.64 -2.62
CA ALA A 231 -4.42 -13.29 -1.99
C ALA A 231 -5.34 -14.51 -1.72
N GLY A 232 -5.15 -15.62 -2.43
CA GLY A 232 -5.86 -16.88 -2.16
C GLY A 232 -5.34 -17.67 -0.96
N THR A 233 -4.24 -17.25 -0.34
CA THR A 233 -3.55 -18.00 0.71
C THR A 233 -3.21 -17.14 1.92
N HIS A 234 -2.84 -15.89 1.70
CA HIS A 234 -2.30 -15.02 2.74
C HIS A 234 -3.23 -13.85 3.01
N GLY A 235 -3.43 -13.54 4.30
CA GLY A 235 -4.35 -12.48 4.75
C GLY A 235 -3.87 -11.79 6.01
N GLN A 236 -4.75 -11.61 7.00
CA GLN A 236 -4.50 -10.76 8.16
C GLN A 236 -3.20 -11.08 8.92
N PHE A 237 -2.88 -12.36 9.12
CA PHE A 237 -1.68 -12.74 9.88
C PHE A 237 -0.38 -12.17 9.27
N LEU A 238 -0.32 -12.05 7.94
CA LEU A 238 0.87 -11.57 7.23
C LEU A 238 0.86 -10.03 7.18
N ARG A 239 -0.31 -9.40 7.19
CA ARG A 239 -0.47 -7.95 7.42
C ARG A 239 -0.02 -7.55 8.83
N ASP A 240 -0.39 -8.31 9.85
CA ASP A 240 0.04 -8.07 11.24
C ASP A 240 1.57 -8.18 11.36
N ARG A 241 2.17 -9.09 10.58
CA ARG A 241 3.63 -9.24 10.52
C ARG A 241 4.33 -8.04 9.89
N ILE A 242 3.72 -7.39 8.89
CA ILE A 242 4.19 -6.09 8.37
C ILE A 242 4.16 -5.04 9.46
N ASP A 243 3.05 -4.93 10.19
CA ASP A 243 2.92 -3.95 11.26
C ASP A 243 3.95 -4.17 12.36
N TYR A 244 4.19 -5.44 12.74
CA TYR A 244 5.29 -5.79 13.64
C TYR A 244 6.63 -5.33 13.07
N ALA A 245 6.98 -5.69 11.85
CA ALA A 245 8.28 -5.37 11.28
C ALA A 245 8.52 -3.84 11.19
N GLN A 246 7.50 -3.08 10.78
CA GLN A 246 7.56 -1.62 10.75
C GLN A 246 7.73 -1.02 12.16
N SER A 247 7.12 -1.61 13.19
CA SER A 247 7.31 -1.17 14.58
C SER A 247 8.75 -1.36 15.09
N ARG A 248 9.53 -2.25 14.46
CA ARG A 248 10.96 -2.44 14.72
C ARG A 248 11.86 -1.57 13.83
N GLY A 249 11.27 -0.71 13.00
CA GLY A 249 11.98 0.18 12.08
C GLY A 249 12.36 -0.46 10.73
N ALA A 250 11.87 -1.66 10.43
CA ALA A 250 12.12 -2.31 9.14
C ALA A 250 11.34 -1.61 8.02
N ALA A 251 12.04 -1.20 6.96
CA ALA A 251 11.40 -0.77 5.72
C ALA A 251 10.95 -2.00 4.93
N ILE A 252 9.67 -2.05 4.55
CA ILE A 252 9.08 -3.19 3.84
C ILE A 252 8.79 -2.80 2.40
N PHE A 253 9.11 -3.69 1.46
CA PHE A 253 8.74 -3.61 0.06
C PHE A 253 8.03 -4.91 -0.33
N VAL A 254 6.85 -4.84 -0.93
CA VAL A 254 6.18 -6.04 -1.48
C VAL A 254 6.67 -6.26 -2.92
N SER A 255 7.86 -6.83 -3.09
CA SER A 255 8.48 -6.96 -4.42
C SER A 255 7.80 -7.99 -5.30
N GLU A 256 6.93 -8.82 -4.72
CA GLU A 256 6.07 -9.73 -5.46
C GLU A 256 4.74 -9.95 -4.73
N TRP A 257 3.63 -9.91 -5.46
CA TRP A 257 2.35 -10.42 -4.97
C TRP A 257 1.43 -10.89 -6.09
N GLY A 258 0.59 -11.89 -5.82
CA GLY A 258 -0.38 -12.43 -6.78
C GLY A 258 -1.83 -12.28 -6.34
N THR A 259 -2.73 -12.07 -7.31
CA THR A 259 -4.19 -12.15 -7.08
C THR A 259 -4.67 -13.60 -6.90
N SER A 260 -3.84 -14.58 -7.25
CA SER A 260 -4.12 -16.01 -7.13
C SER A 260 -3.87 -16.55 -5.71
N ASP A 261 -4.04 -17.86 -5.51
CA ASP A 261 -3.37 -18.57 -4.43
C ASP A 261 -1.85 -18.70 -4.68
N ALA A 262 -1.11 -19.19 -3.69
CA ALA A 262 0.35 -19.31 -3.73
C ALA A 262 0.88 -20.28 -4.80
N SER A 263 0.01 -21.07 -5.44
CA SER A 263 0.40 -21.92 -6.58
C SER A 263 0.48 -21.14 -7.91
N GLY A 264 -0.05 -19.91 -7.95
CA GLY A 264 -0.26 -19.14 -9.16
C GLY A 264 -1.54 -19.49 -9.93
N ASN A 265 -2.24 -20.58 -9.56
CA ASN A 265 -3.30 -21.16 -10.40
C ASN A 265 -4.72 -21.01 -9.86
N GLY A 266 -4.94 -20.96 -8.54
CA GLY A 266 -6.29 -20.75 -7.99
C GLY A 266 -6.71 -19.28 -8.01
N GLY A 267 -7.99 -18.98 -8.24
CA GLY A 267 -8.55 -17.62 -8.13
C GLY A 267 -9.02 -16.99 -9.46
N PRO A 268 -8.92 -15.66 -9.63
CA PRO A 268 -8.29 -14.69 -8.73
C PRO A 268 -9.19 -14.32 -7.53
N PHE A 269 -8.56 -13.97 -6.41
CA PHE A 269 -9.18 -13.63 -5.13
C PHE A 269 -9.21 -12.10 -4.95
N LEU A 270 -10.02 -11.42 -5.76
CA LEU A 270 -10.04 -9.96 -5.84
C LEU A 270 -10.45 -9.24 -4.53
N PRO A 271 -11.42 -9.73 -3.72
CA PRO A 271 -11.76 -9.05 -2.46
C PRO A 271 -10.59 -9.01 -1.46
N GLU A 272 -9.86 -10.13 -1.32
CA GLU A 272 -8.67 -10.16 -0.46
C GLU A 272 -7.53 -9.36 -1.09
N SER A 273 -7.40 -9.38 -2.43
CA SER A 273 -6.44 -8.53 -3.14
C SER A 273 -6.69 -7.04 -2.87
N GLN A 274 -7.95 -6.58 -2.87
CA GLN A 274 -8.30 -5.20 -2.53
C GLN A 274 -7.93 -4.89 -1.07
N THR A 275 -8.23 -5.80 -0.15
CA THR A 275 -7.88 -5.64 1.28
C THR A 275 -6.37 -5.45 1.46
N TRP A 276 -5.55 -6.20 0.72
CA TRP A 276 -4.10 -6.01 0.69
C TRP A 276 -3.70 -4.68 0.08
N ILE A 277 -4.24 -4.30 -1.08
CA ILE A 277 -3.89 -3.04 -1.74
C ILE A 277 -4.21 -1.84 -0.85
N ASP A 278 -5.38 -1.82 -0.20
CA ASP A 278 -5.77 -0.76 0.74
C ASP A 278 -4.82 -0.72 1.93
N PHE A 279 -4.47 -1.88 2.50
CA PHE A 279 -3.50 -1.99 3.58
C PHE A 279 -2.13 -1.41 3.20
N LEU A 280 -1.61 -1.73 2.01
CA LEU A 280 -0.32 -1.26 1.52
C LEU A 280 -0.35 0.24 1.21
N ASN A 281 -1.41 0.74 0.59
CA ASN A 281 -1.61 2.16 0.30
C ASN A 281 -1.66 2.99 1.58
N ASN A 282 -2.41 2.55 2.59
CA ASN A 282 -2.51 3.24 3.88
C ASN A 282 -1.16 3.31 4.62
N ARG A 283 -0.24 2.40 4.32
CA ARG A 283 1.12 2.37 4.91
C ARG A 283 2.19 2.95 4.00
N GLY A 284 1.82 3.40 2.80
CA GLY A 284 2.78 3.84 1.77
C GLY A 284 3.79 2.75 1.41
N ILE A 285 3.40 1.48 1.46
CA ILE A 285 4.27 0.36 1.12
C ILE A 285 4.23 0.16 -0.38
N SER A 286 5.40 0.21 -1.00
CA SER A 286 5.58 -0.07 -2.43
C SER A 286 5.31 -1.52 -2.75
N TRP A 287 4.76 -1.78 -3.94
CA TRP A 287 4.41 -3.13 -4.37
C TRP A 287 4.59 -3.37 -5.87
N VAL A 288 4.79 -4.64 -6.23
CA VAL A 288 4.90 -5.10 -7.61
C VAL A 288 4.10 -6.39 -7.79
N ASN A 289 3.17 -6.41 -8.74
CA ASN A 289 2.32 -7.58 -9.01
C ASN A 289 3.04 -8.64 -9.88
N TRP A 290 2.78 -9.91 -9.59
CA TRP A 290 3.10 -11.09 -10.41
C TRP A 290 1.88 -11.50 -11.27
N SER A 291 1.96 -11.60 -12.61
CA SER A 291 3.10 -11.27 -13.48
C SER A 291 2.70 -10.81 -14.89
N LEU A 292 3.60 -10.08 -15.55
CA LEU A 292 3.52 -9.77 -16.98
C LEU A 292 3.89 -11.00 -17.81
N SER A 293 2.89 -11.82 -18.10
CA SER A 293 2.98 -12.95 -19.01
C SER A 293 1.60 -13.32 -19.57
N ASP A 294 1.59 -14.16 -20.60
CA ASP A 294 0.40 -14.82 -21.13
C ASP A 294 0.36 -16.32 -20.78
N LYS A 295 1.09 -16.72 -19.74
CA LYS A 295 1.07 -18.09 -19.23
C LYS A 295 -0.35 -18.45 -18.81
N SER A 296 -0.75 -19.69 -19.05
CA SER A 296 -2.08 -20.20 -18.67
C SER A 296 -2.17 -20.47 -17.17
N GLU A 297 -2.02 -19.42 -16.36
CA GLU A 297 -2.16 -19.41 -14.90
C GLU A 297 -2.97 -18.18 -14.48
N THR A 298 -3.59 -18.23 -13.31
CA THR A 298 -4.53 -17.18 -12.84
C THR A 298 -3.85 -15.86 -12.56
N SER A 299 -2.61 -15.89 -12.06
CA SER A 299 -1.81 -14.69 -11.75
C SER A 299 -1.39 -13.90 -12.99
N ALA A 300 -1.26 -14.55 -14.16
CA ALA A 300 -0.78 -13.94 -15.39
C ALA A 300 -1.68 -12.77 -15.81
N ALA A 301 -1.10 -11.60 -16.06
CA ALA A 301 -1.84 -10.38 -16.37
C ALA A 301 -2.43 -10.36 -17.79
N LEU A 302 -1.87 -11.13 -18.72
CA LEU A 302 -2.26 -11.13 -20.12
C LEU A 302 -2.96 -12.42 -20.52
N THR A 303 -3.85 -12.35 -21.51
CA THR A 303 -4.44 -13.53 -22.14
C THR A 303 -3.50 -14.09 -23.21
N PRO A 304 -3.56 -15.42 -23.50
CA PRO A 304 -2.73 -16.06 -24.53
C PRO A 304 -2.75 -15.33 -25.87
N GLY A 305 -1.56 -15.06 -26.42
CA GLY A 305 -1.41 -14.38 -27.70
C GLY A 305 -1.42 -12.85 -27.63
N ALA A 306 -1.47 -12.26 -26.43
CA ALA A 306 -1.27 -10.83 -26.26
C ALA A 306 0.08 -10.36 -26.83
N SER A 307 0.07 -9.21 -27.51
CA SER A 307 1.26 -8.58 -28.11
C SER A 307 2.43 -8.51 -27.11
N LYS A 308 3.65 -8.83 -27.55
CA LYS A 308 4.86 -8.75 -26.71
C LYS A 308 5.31 -7.31 -26.46
N SER A 309 4.79 -6.34 -27.21
CA SER A 309 5.25 -4.93 -27.20
C SER A 309 4.21 -3.95 -26.62
N GLY A 310 3.21 -4.43 -25.89
CA GLY A 310 2.12 -3.58 -25.38
C GLY A 310 0.99 -3.38 -26.40
N GLY A 311 0.21 -2.31 -26.21
CA GLY A 311 -0.99 -2.04 -27.01
C GLY A 311 -2.19 -2.91 -26.64
N TRP A 312 -2.24 -3.38 -25.39
CA TRP A 312 -3.24 -4.32 -24.92
C TRP A 312 -4.60 -3.65 -24.73
N THR A 313 -5.60 -4.19 -25.42
CA THR A 313 -7.02 -3.88 -25.14
C THR A 313 -7.49 -4.68 -23.93
N GLU A 314 -8.68 -4.38 -23.42
CA GLU A 314 -9.26 -5.15 -22.30
C GLU A 314 -9.38 -6.66 -22.57
N GLN A 315 -9.50 -7.08 -23.83
CA GLN A 315 -9.57 -8.51 -24.19
C GLN A 315 -8.21 -9.20 -24.09
N ASN A 316 -7.12 -8.43 -24.15
CA ASN A 316 -5.77 -8.93 -23.99
C ASN A 316 -5.37 -9.04 -22.51
N LEU A 317 -6.20 -8.55 -21.59
CA LEU A 317 -5.96 -8.59 -20.15
C LEU A 317 -6.78 -9.72 -19.51
N SER A 318 -6.13 -10.50 -18.65
CA SER A 318 -6.82 -11.46 -17.80
C SER A 318 -7.65 -10.73 -16.73
N THR A 319 -8.47 -11.45 -15.97
CA THR A 319 -9.16 -10.87 -14.80
C THR A 319 -8.16 -10.28 -13.79
N SER A 320 -7.03 -10.94 -13.56
CA SER A 320 -5.93 -10.43 -12.72
C SER A 320 -5.35 -9.13 -13.29
N GLY A 321 -5.01 -9.12 -14.59
CA GLY A 321 -4.41 -7.95 -15.24
C GLY A 321 -5.32 -6.73 -15.27
N LYS A 322 -6.63 -6.93 -15.44
CA LYS A 322 -7.62 -5.84 -15.37
C LYS A 322 -7.63 -5.19 -13.99
N PHE A 323 -7.71 -6.00 -12.93
CA PHE A 323 -7.70 -5.52 -11.55
C PHE A 323 -6.41 -4.76 -11.25
N VAL A 324 -5.24 -5.34 -11.54
CA VAL A 324 -3.95 -4.73 -11.24
C VAL A 324 -3.78 -3.40 -11.99
N ARG A 325 -4.14 -3.35 -13.27
CA ARG A 325 -4.11 -2.12 -14.06
C ARG A 325 -4.96 -1.02 -13.42
N GLU A 326 -6.15 -1.35 -12.94
CA GLU A 326 -7.02 -0.39 -12.26
C GLU A 326 -6.38 0.15 -10.97
N GLN A 327 -5.81 -0.73 -10.14
CA GLN A 327 -5.16 -0.33 -8.88
C GLN A 327 -3.91 0.56 -9.11
N VAL A 328 -3.10 0.28 -10.14
CA VAL A 328 -1.96 1.14 -10.48
C VAL A 328 -2.45 2.53 -10.92
N ARG A 329 -3.47 2.58 -11.80
CA ARG A 329 -4.03 3.84 -12.33
C ARG A 329 -4.65 4.71 -11.24
N ALA A 330 -5.47 4.11 -10.36
CA ALA A 330 -6.09 4.82 -9.24
C ALA A 330 -5.05 5.50 -8.35
N GLY A 331 -3.88 4.86 -8.22
CA GLY A 331 -2.78 5.42 -7.49
C GLY A 331 -2.03 6.55 -8.21
N ALA A 332 -1.91 6.52 -9.54
CA ALA A 332 -1.15 7.50 -10.32
C ALA A 332 -1.75 8.91 -10.29
N ASP A 333 -3.06 9.01 -10.04
CA ASP A 333 -3.76 10.29 -9.86
C ASP A 333 -3.42 11.00 -8.53
N LEU A 334 -2.75 10.31 -7.59
CA LEU A 334 -2.33 10.87 -6.30
C LEU A 334 -0.95 11.55 -6.33
N SER A 335 -0.19 11.46 -7.43
CA SER A 335 1.18 11.99 -7.55
C SER A 335 1.29 13.47 -7.99
N GLY A 336 0.17 14.20 -8.11
CA GLY A 336 0.09 15.50 -8.78
C GLY A 336 0.05 16.77 -7.92
N GLY A 337 0.24 16.75 -6.60
CA GLY A 337 0.24 18.00 -5.84
C GLY A 337 0.70 17.90 -4.39
N ASP A 338 1.83 18.54 -4.08
CA ASP A 338 2.22 18.85 -2.70
C ASP A 338 2.59 20.34 -2.56
N THR A 339 1.77 21.04 -1.79
CA THR A 339 2.26 22.04 -0.82
C THR A 339 2.43 21.30 0.51
N PRO A 340 3.38 21.69 1.38
CA PRO A 340 3.71 20.93 2.56
C PRO A 340 2.52 20.91 3.52
N THR A 341 1.93 19.72 3.67
CA THR A 341 0.93 19.43 4.69
C THR A 341 1.40 18.22 5.50
N THR A 342 1.51 18.44 6.81
CA THR A 342 1.71 17.44 7.84
C THR A 342 0.71 16.28 7.66
N PRO A 343 1.10 15.02 7.88
CA PRO A 343 0.47 13.85 7.25
C PRO A 343 -1.03 13.73 7.53
N THR A 344 -1.83 13.79 6.47
CA THR A 344 -3.26 13.49 6.45
C THR A 344 -3.49 12.02 6.07
N GLU A 345 -4.16 11.27 6.95
CA GLU A 345 -4.82 9.97 6.75
C GLU A 345 -5.99 10.10 5.73
N PRO A 346 -6.47 9.03 5.06
CA PRO A 346 -7.41 9.15 3.95
C PRO A 346 -8.70 9.87 4.34
N THR A 347 -9.11 10.81 3.48
CA THR A 347 -10.45 11.40 3.49
C THR A 347 -11.49 10.32 3.13
N ASN A 348 -12.12 9.73 4.15
CA ASN A 348 -13.53 9.34 4.09
C ASN A 348 -14.35 10.63 4.33
N PRO A 349 -15.51 10.85 3.69
CA PRO A 349 -16.23 12.09 3.84
C PRO A 349 -16.85 12.16 5.25
N GLY A 350 -16.16 12.84 6.17
CA GLY A 350 -16.61 12.92 7.56
C GLY A 350 -15.54 13.54 8.45
N ASN A 351 -15.39 14.85 8.35
CA ASN A 351 -14.56 15.75 9.17
C ASN A 351 -14.30 15.27 10.63
N GLY A 352 -13.08 14.82 10.94
CA GLY A 352 -12.57 14.57 12.30
C GLY A 352 -11.12 14.06 12.30
N THR A 353 -10.25 14.65 13.12
CA THR A 353 -8.79 14.49 13.16
C THR A 353 -8.28 13.12 13.61
N THR A 354 -7.27 12.61 12.89
CA THR A 354 -6.29 11.54 13.19
C THR A 354 -6.08 11.28 14.69
N GLY A 355 -6.39 10.08 15.18
CA GLY A 355 -6.44 9.78 16.61
C GLY A 355 -5.32 8.89 17.13
N ASP A 356 -4.73 9.30 18.25
CA ASP A 356 -3.91 8.53 19.20
C ASP A 356 -4.67 7.32 19.83
N VAL A 357 -5.75 6.86 19.20
CA VAL A 357 -6.73 5.91 19.72
C VAL A 357 -7.07 4.88 18.65
N VAL A 358 -6.97 3.60 19.00
CA VAL A 358 -7.43 2.49 18.16
C VAL A 358 -8.58 1.78 18.86
N LEU A 359 -9.69 1.53 18.16
CA LEU A 359 -10.74 0.63 18.64
C LEU A 359 -10.64 -0.73 17.95
N GLN A 360 -10.67 -1.77 18.77
CA GLN A 360 -10.78 -3.15 18.35
C GLN A 360 -12.17 -3.68 18.69
N TYR A 361 -12.75 -4.48 17.81
CA TYR A 361 -14.05 -5.11 17.95
C TYR A 361 -13.89 -6.63 17.94
N ARG A 362 -14.80 -7.29 18.65
CA ARG A 362 -15.04 -8.73 18.58
C ARG A 362 -16.55 -8.96 18.64
N ASN A 363 -17.04 -9.72 17.69
CA ASN A 363 -18.39 -10.27 17.73
C ASN A 363 -18.45 -11.34 18.84
N VAL A 364 -19.36 -11.15 19.79
CA VAL A 364 -19.54 -12.07 20.93
C VAL A 364 -20.58 -13.14 20.60
N ASP A 365 -21.39 -12.92 19.57
CA ASP A 365 -22.41 -13.87 19.12
C ASP A 365 -22.47 -13.97 17.60
N ASN A 366 -22.28 -15.18 17.09
CA ASN A 366 -22.26 -15.42 15.64
C ASN A 366 -23.65 -15.71 15.06
N ASN A 367 -24.73 -15.57 15.84
CA ASN A 367 -26.10 -15.72 15.36
C ASN A 367 -26.76 -14.35 15.07
N PRO A 368 -26.75 -13.86 13.82
CA PRO A 368 -27.22 -12.51 13.48
C PRO A 368 -28.74 -12.34 13.51
N SER A 369 -29.49 -13.30 14.06
CA SER A 369 -30.96 -13.35 13.98
C SER A 369 -31.62 -13.77 15.29
N ASP A 370 -30.87 -13.70 16.40
CA ASP A 370 -31.39 -13.99 17.73
C ASP A 370 -32.00 -12.74 18.40
N ASP A 371 -32.26 -12.80 19.70
CA ASP A 371 -32.93 -11.72 20.43
C ASP A 371 -32.01 -10.56 20.85
N ALA A 372 -30.70 -10.60 20.55
CA ALA A 372 -29.77 -9.55 20.98
C ALA A 372 -28.53 -9.37 20.09
N ILE A 373 -28.14 -8.12 19.87
CA ILE A 373 -26.80 -7.77 19.35
C ILE A 373 -25.81 -7.88 20.51
N ARG A 374 -24.71 -8.62 20.35
CA ARG A 374 -23.68 -8.79 21.38
C ARG A 374 -22.30 -8.39 20.86
N MET A 375 -21.84 -7.22 21.28
CA MET A 375 -20.55 -6.68 20.88
C MET A 375 -19.57 -6.61 22.05
N ALA A 376 -18.31 -6.88 21.77
CA ALA A 376 -17.19 -6.51 22.64
C ALA A 376 -16.27 -5.55 21.90
N PHE A 377 -15.76 -4.55 22.61
CA PHE A 377 -14.71 -3.69 22.09
C PHE A 377 -13.59 -3.47 23.10
N ASN A 378 -12.44 -3.03 22.61
CA ASN A 378 -11.27 -2.63 23.37
C ASN A 378 -10.71 -1.34 22.76
N ILE A 379 -10.35 -0.36 23.59
CA ILE A 379 -9.75 0.90 23.15
C ILE A 379 -8.28 0.90 23.58
N LYS A 380 -7.38 1.13 22.62
CA LYS A 380 -5.93 1.27 22.84
C LYS A 380 -5.51 2.72 22.68
N ASN A 381 -4.71 3.22 23.62
CA ASN A 381 -3.99 4.47 23.44
C ASN A 381 -2.67 4.19 22.72
N THR A 382 -2.60 4.52 21.43
CA THR A 382 -1.41 4.36 20.59
C THR A 382 -0.56 5.63 20.53
N GLY A 383 -1.01 6.71 21.17
CA GLY A 383 -0.30 7.98 21.23
C GLY A 383 0.75 8.05 22.33
N SER A 384 1.27 9.25 22.52
CA SER A 384 2.33 9.57 23.49
C SER A 384 1.83 10.31 24.74
N THR A 385 0.54 10.65 24.80
CA THR A 385 -0.06 11.35 25.95
C THR A 385 -1.17 10.53 26.61
N PRO A 386 -1.40 10.66 27.93
CA PRO A 386 -2.51 9.96 28.59
C PRO A 386 -3.88 10.46 28.11
N ILE A 387 -4.80 9.54 27.87
CA ILE A 387 -6.17 9.81 27.42
C ILE A 387 -7.14 9.56 28.56
N LYS A 388 -7.94 10.57 28.93
CA LYS A 388 -8.99 10.39 29.94
C LYS A 388 -10.17 9.66 29.30
N LEU A 389 -10.57 8.53 29.87
CA LEU A 389 -11.67 7.76 29.30
C LEU A 389 -12.99 8.52 29.34
N SER A 390 -13.19 9.39 30.34
CA SER A 390 -14.37 10.25 30.45
C SER A 390 -14.54 11.26 29.31
N ASP A 391 -13.47 11.50 28.54
CA ASP A 391 -13.51 12.38 27.38
C ASP A 391 -13.91 11.62 26.10
N LEU A 392 -13.91 10.27 26.14
CA LEU A 392 -14.23 9.42 25.01
C LEU A 392 -15.73 9.04 24.92
N GLN A 393 -16.18 8.88 23.68
CA GLN A 393 -17.49 8.36 23.32
C GLN A 393 -17.33 7.32 22.21
N VAL A 394 -17.96 6.15 22.32
CA VAL A 394 -17.94 5.10 21.29
C VAL A 394 -19.32 4.97 20.67
N ARG A 395 -19.43 4.81 19.34
CA ARG A 395 -20.70 4.58 18.66
C ARG A 395 -20.68 3.32 17.80
N TYR A 396 -21.60 2.40 18.10
CA TYR A 396 -21.91 1.23 17.28
C TYR A 396 -23.22 1.48 16.53
N TYR A 397 -23.17 1.48 15.20
CA TYR A 397 -24.24 1.81 14.28
C TYR A 397 -24.95 0.55 13.78
N PHE A 398 -26.29 0.58 13.82
CA PHE A 398 -27.15 -0.54 13.44
C PHE A 398 -28.45 -0.04 12.83
N HIS A 399 -29.13 -0.88 12.07
CA HIS A 399 -30.45 -0.61 11.55
C HIS A 399 -31.50 -1.27 12.46
N ASP A 400 -32.46 -0.50 12.96
CA ASP A 400 -33.44 -1.02 13.91
C ASP A 400 -34.54 -1.87 13.26
N ASP A 401 -34.59 -1.94 11.92
CA ASP A 401 -35.58 -2.72 11.14
C ASP A 401 -37.04 -2.48 11.57
N GLY A 402 -37.35 -1.27 12.06
CA GLY A 402 -38.68 -0.91 12.55
C GLY A 402 -39.03 -1.46 13.94
N LYS A 403 -38.04 -2.00 14.66
CA LYS A 403 -38.18 -2.52 16.03
C LYS A 403 -38.35 -1.37 17.02
N PRO A 404 -39.22 -1.51 18.04
CA PRO A 404 -39.51 -0.42 18.96
C PRO A 404 -38.38 -0.26 19.98
N GLY A 405 -37.67 0.87 19.97
CA GLY A 405 -36.69 1.22 21.01
C GLY A 405 -35.52 0.23 21.15
N ALA A 406 -34.67 0.43 22.16
CA ALA A 406 -33.58 -0.50 22.48
C ALA A 406 -33.34 -0.57 23.99
N ASN A 407 -33.22 -1.79 24.52
CA ASN A 407 -32.75 -2.04 25.88
C ASN A 407 -31.25 -2.30 25.83
N LEU A 408 -30.46 -1.54 26.60
CA LEU A 408 -29.00 -1.56 26.57
C LEU A 408 -28.44 -2.12 27.87
N PHE A 409 -27.47 -3.03 27.76
CA PHE A 409 -26.81 -3.67 28.89
C PHE A 409 -25.30 -3.61 28.74
N VAL A 410 -24.60 -3.37 29.85
CA VAL A 410 -23.15 -3.55 29.96
C VAL A 410 -22.94 -4.89 30.66
N ASP A 411 -22.60 -5.92 29.89
CA ASP A 411 -22.43 -7.27 30.43
C ASP A 411 -21.08 -7.42 31.15
N TRP A 412 -20.05 -6.71 30.67
CA TRP A 412 -18.70 -6.73 31.25
C TRP A 412 -17.91 -5.47 30.90
N ALA A 413 -17.00 -5.04 31.79
CA ALA A 413 -15.98 -4.05 31.45
C ALA A 413 -14.76 -4.16 32.38
N ASN A 414 -13.55 -4.29 31.81
CA ASN A 414 -12.30 -4.28 32.56
C ASN A 414 -12.05 -2.94 33.30
N VAL A 415 -12.55 -1.83 32.75
CA VAL A 415 -12.52 -0.49 33.39
C VAL A 415 -13.63 -0.28 34.44
N GLY A 416 -14.36 -1.35 34.78
CA GLY A 416 -15.47 -1.36 35.73
C GLY A 416 -16.82 -1.10 35.04
N PRO A 417 -17.78 -2.04 35.08
CA PRO A 417 -19.06 -1.90 34.37
C PRO A 417 -19.90 -0.72 34.88
N ASN A 418 -19.79 -0.37 36.17
CA ASN A 418 -20.45 0.81 36.74
C ASN A 418 -19.90 2.15 36.22
N ASN A 419 -18.75 2.13 35.55
CA ASN A 419 -18.17 3.30 34.91
C ASN A 419 -18.57 3.45 33.44
N ILE A 420 -19.36 2.53 32.90
CA ILE A 420 -19.86 2.58 31.53
C ILE A 420 -21.31 3.07 31.54
N VAL A 421 -21.61 4.05 30.70
CA VAL A 421 -22.97 4.56 30.51
C VAL A 421 -23.35 4.36 29.05
N THR A 422 -24.48 3.71 28.81
CA THR A 422 -25.00 3.43 27.47
C THR A 422 -26.29 4.19 27.21
N SER A 423 -26.44 4.76 26.02
CA SER A 423 -27.69 5.33 25.53
C SER A 423 -27.81 5.10 24.02
N THR A 424 -28.95 5.44 23.42
CA THR A 424 -29.12 5.40 21.96
C THR A 424 -29.08 6.80 21.36
N GLY A 425 -28.59 6.92 20.14
CA GLY A 425 -28.73 8.11 19.31
C GLY A 425 -29.06 7.78 17.86
N MET A 426 -29.14 8.83 17.04
CA MET A 426 -29.42 8.73 15.59
C MET A 426 -28.17 9.19 14.83
N PRO A 427 -27.73 8.47 13.78
CA PRO A 427 -26.62 8.91 12.93
C PRO A 427 -27.00 10.19 12.17
N ALA A 428 -25.99 10.91 11.67
CA ALA A 428 -26.19 12.14 10.89
C ALA A 428 -26.97 11.88 9.59
N ALA A 429 -26.72 10.74 8.95
CA ALA A 429 -27.48 10.20 7.83
C ALA A 429 -28.04 8.83 8.21
N SER A 430 -29.32 8.61 7.92
CA SER A 430 -29.93 7.29 8.01
C SER A 430 -29.72 6.56 6.69
N THR A 431 -29.20 5.34 6.74
CA THR A 431 -28.93 4.48 5.58
C THR A 431 -29.73 3.18 5.68
N ASP A 432 -29.63 2.32 4.67
CA ASP A 432 -30.17 0.95 4.71
C ASP A 432 -29.44 0.04 5.72
N LYS A 433 -28.30 0.51 6.24
CA LYS A 433 -27.45 -0.22 7.20
C LYS A 433 -27.38 0.38 8.59
N ALA A 434 -27.82 1.63 8.76
CA ALA A 434 -27.81 2.28 10.04
C ALA A 434 -28.84 3.40 10.11
N ASN A 435 -29.77 3.27 11.05
CA ASN A 435 -30.69 4.35 11.40
C ASN A 435 -30.61 4.72 12.90
N ARG A 436 -29.81 3.96 13.67
CA ARG A 436 -29.51 4.19 15.09
C ARG A 436 -28.05 3.88 15.40
N TYR A 437 -27.60 4.36 16.55
CA TYR A 437 -26.41 3.85 17.19
C TYR A 437 -26.59 3.67 18.69
N VAL A 438 -25.80 2.79 19.29
CA VAL A 438 -25.53 2.78 20.73
C VAL A 438 -24.34 3.68 21.00
N LEU A 439 -24.54 4.64 21.90
CA LEU A 439 -23.52 5.50 22.47
C LEU A 439 -23.02 4.89 23.76
N VAL A 440 -21.71 4.66 23.85
CA VAL A 440 -21.04 4.25 25.08
C VAL A 440 -20.15 5.39 25.55
N THR A 441 -20.34 5.84 26.79
CA THR A 441 -19.48 6.85 27.43
C THR A 441 -18.94 6.32 28.75
N PHE A 442 -17.89 6.95 29.25
CA PHE A 442 -17.20 6.54 30.47
C PHE A 442 -17.39 7.60 31.56
N SER A 443 -17.62 7.16 32.80
CA SER A 443 -17.60 8.04 33.96
C SER A 443 -16.15 8.43 34.30
N SER A 444 -15.96 9.46 35.12
CA SER A 444 -14.63 9.82 35.64
C SER A 444 -13.96 8.69 36.43
N GLY A 445 -14.74 7.74 36.96
CA GLY A 445 -14.25 6.55 37.66
C GLY A 445 -13.54 5.54 36.75
N ALA A 446 -13.70 5.62 35.43
CA ALA A 446 -12.98 4.77 34.48
C ALA A 446 -11.47 5.08 34.40
N GLY A 447 -11.05 6.27 34.85
CA GLY A 447 -9.64 6.66 34.87
C GLY A 447 -9.11 7.13 33.52
N SER A 448 -7.85 6.81 33.22
CA SER A 448 -7.15 7.28 32.01
C SER A 448 -6.25 6.18 31.46
N LEU A 449 -6.20 6.06 30.14
CA LEU A 449 -5.25 5.20 29.43
C LEU A 449 -3.92 5.92 29.29
N GLN A 450 -2.87 5.36 29.89
CA GLN A 450 -1.51 5.79 29.63
C GLN A 450 -1.09 5.43 28.18
N PRO A 451 -0.06 6.07 27.61
CA PRO A 451 0.52 5.64 26.34
C PRO A 451 0.80 4.13 26.30
N GLY A 452 0.33 3.45 25.26
CA GLY A 452 0.45 2.00 25.08
C GLY A 452 -0.49 1.15 25.94
N ALA A 453 -1.30 1.75 26.81
CA ALA A 453 -2.30 1.05 27.61
C ALA A 453 -3.63 0.89 26.86
N GLU A 454 -4.48 0.00 27.36
CA GLU A 454 -5.77 -0.33 26.77
C GLU A 454 -6.86 -0.51 27.83
N THR A 455 -8.13 -0.39 27.42
CA THR A 455 -9.27 -0.58 28.33
C THR A 455 -9.42 -2.03 28.77
N GLY A 456 -8.93 -2.98 27.98
CA GLY A 456 -9.43 -4.35 28.02
C GLY A 456 -10.85 -4.43 27.46
N GLU A 457 -11.52 -5.56 27.69
CA GLU A 457 -12.85 -5.82 27.16
C GLU A 457 -13.90 -4.88 27.77
N VAL A 458 -14.73 -4.31 26.90
CA VAL A 458 -16.03 -3.72 27.23
C VAL A 458 -17.07 -4.44 26.39
N GLN A 459 -17.96 -5.18 27.03
CA GLN A 459 -19.03 -5.95 26.40
C GLN A 459 -20.37 -5.25 26.60
N VAL A 460 -21.05 -4.99 25.49
CA VAL A 460 -22.36 -4.33 25.44
C VAL A 460 -23.33 -5.21 24.67
N ARG A 461 -24.55 -5.30 25.19
CA ARG A 461 -25.65 -6.05 24.58
C ARG A 461 -26.86 -5.16 24.36
N ILE A 462 -27.51 -5.37 23.22
CA ILE A 462 -28.65 -4.57 22.73
C ILE A 462 -29.79 -5.52 22.45
N HIS A 463 -30.95 -5.27 23.06
CA HIS A 463 -32.20 -5.93 22.69
C HIS A 463 -33.15 -4.90 22.05
N ALA A 464 -34.02 -5.35 21.15
CA ALA A 464 -35.20 -4.59 20.78
C ALA A 464 -36.04 -4.28 22.05
N GLY A 465 -36.75 -3.16 22.08
CA GLY A 465 -37.55 -2.75 23.25
C GLY A 465 -38.65 -3.75 23.61
N ASP A 466 -39.14 -4.51 22.61
CA ASP A 466 -40.12 -5.58 22.77
C ASP A 466 -39.50 -6.99 22.90
N TRP A 467 -38.16 -7.09 22.97
CA TRP A 467 -37.39 -8.34 23.07
C TRP A 467 -37.56 -9.29 21.87
N SER A 468 -38.08 -8.81 20.75
CA SER A 468 -38.16 -9.61 19.53
C SER A 468 -36.79 -9.74 18.86
N ASN A 469 -36.63 -10.80 18.04
CA ASN A 469 -35.37 -11.04 17.33
C ASN A 469 -34.95 -9.85 16.47
N VAL A 470 -33.65 -9.57 16.48
CA VAL A 470 -33.00 -8.55 15.67
C VAL A 470 -32.42 -9.17 14.40
N ASN A 471 -31.96 -8.33 13.48
CA ASN A 471 -31.24 -8.77 12.29
C ASN A 471 -29.95 -7.95 12.20
N GLU A 472 -28.81 -8.60 12.40
CA GLU A 472 -27.51 -7.92 12.39
C GLU A 472 -26.88 -7.90 11.00
N THR A 473 -27.42 -8.65 10.03
CA THR A 473 -26.76 -8.85 8.72
C THR A 473 -26.71 -7.58 7.86
N ASN A 474 -27.58 -6.61 8.13
CA ASN A 474 -27.57 -5.28 7.52
C ASN A 474 -26.94 -4.22 8.43
N ASP A 475 -26.48 -4.53 9.64
CA ASP A 475 -25.93 -3.51 10.52
C ASP A 475 -24.57 -3.01 10.04
N TYR A 476 -24.40 -1.69 10.01
CA TYR A 476 -23.16 -1.06 9.57
C TYR A 476 -21.95 -1.54 10.40
N SER A 477 -22.07 -1.56 11.73
CA SER A 477 -20.98 -1.93 12.63
C SER A 477 -20.78 -3.44 12.79
N TYR A 478 -21.68 -4.29 12.27
CA TYR A 478 -21.62 -5.73 12.49
C TYR A 478 -20.51 -6.41 11.68
N GLY A 479 -19.75 -7.27 12.35
CA GLY A 479 -18.67 -8.05 11.76
C GLY A 479 -18.87 -9.54 11.99
N ALA A 480 -19.63 -10.19 11.11
CA ALA A 480 -20.08 -11.58 11.27
C ALA A 480 -18.98 -12.60 11.64
N ASN A 481 -17.76 -12.43 11.11
CA ASN A 481 -16.66 -13.37 11.31
C ASN A 481 -15.56 -12.84 12.26
N VAL A 482 -15.79 -11.71 12.93
CA VAL A 482 -14.78 -11.07 13.79
C VAL A 482 -14.80 -11.70 15.18
N THR A 483 -14.35 -12.95 15.29
CA THR A 483 -14.43 -13.74 16.54
C THR A 483 -13.27 -13.53 17.51
N SER A 484 -12.30 -12.71 17.14
CA SER A 484 -11.19 -12.22 17.97
C SER A 484 -11.08 -10.69 17.85
N TYR A 485 -10.38 -10.04 18.79
CA TYR A 485 -10.18 -8.59 18.71
C TYR A 485 -9.42 -8.17 17.45
N THR A 486 -10.11 -7.42 16.61
CA THR A 486 -9.58 -6.90 15.35
C THR A 486 -9.82 -5.40 15.31
N ASN A 487 -8.87 -4.61 14.81
CA ASN A 487 -9.08 -3.18 14.58
C ASN A 487 -10.30 -3.00 13.69
N TRP A 488 -11.26 -2.18 14.12
CA TRP A 488 -12.58 -2.13 13.48
C TRP A 488 -13.02 -0.69 13.31
N ASP A 489 -13.07 -0.27 12.06
CA ASP A 489 -13.33 1.11 11.65
C ASP A 489 -14.82 1.40 11.45
N LYS A 490 -15.69 0.38 11.49
CA LYS A 490 -17.14 0.57 11.42
C LYS A 490 -17.78 0.89 12.77
N ILE A 491 -16.98 1.08 13.82
CA ILE A 491 -17.38 1.63 15.12
C ILE A 491 -16.54 2.88 15.33
N THR A 492 -17.17 3.98 15.73
CA THR A 492 -16.44 5.24 15.90
C THR A 492 -16.05 5.50 17.35
N VAL A 493 -14.94 6.21 17.54
CA VAL A 493 -14.56 6.81 18.82
C VAL A 493 -14.44 8.32 18.64
N HIS A 494 -15.02 9.08 19.56
CA HIS A 494 -14.90 10.53 19.63
C HIS A 494 -14.20 10.94 20.92
N ASP A 495 -13.20 11.82 20.85
CA ASP A 495 -12.59 12.50 22.01
C ASP A 495 -13.13 13.93 22.07
N LYS A 496 -13.79 14.30 23.18
CA LYS A 496 -14.44 15.61 23.40
C LYS A 496 -15.37 16.03 22.26
N GLY A 497 -16.02 15.04 21.63
CA GLY A 497 -16.95 15.23 20.52
C GLY A 497 -16.31 15.23 19.13
N THR A 498 -14.98 15.25 19.03
CA THR A 498 -14.25 15.13 17.76
C THR A 498 -14.05 13.66 17.42
N LEU A 499 -14.42 13.23 16.21
CA LEU A 499 -14.14 11.88 15.72
C LEU A 499 -12.63 11.64 15.65
N VAL A 500 -12.14 10.60 16.32
CA VAL A 500 -10.72 10.23 16.42
C VAL A 500 -10.43 8.80 15.94
N TRP A 501 -11.44 7.94 15.79
CA TRP A 501 -11.30 6.61 15.20
C TRP A 501 -12.58 6.19 14.49
N GLY A 502 -12.45 5.43 13.40
CA GLY A 502 -13.54 4.83 12.64
C GLY A 502 -14.25 5.81 11.69
N ALA A 503 -15.27 5.31 11.01
CA ALA A 503 -16.09 6.06 10.06
C ALA A 503 -17.57 5.96 10.43
N GLU A 504 -18.30 7.06 10.25
CA GLU A 504 -19.75 7.06 10.37
C GLU A 504 -20.38 6.49 9.07
N PRO A 505 -21.55 5.81 9.16
CA PRO A 505 -22.31 5.37 7.99
C PRO A 505 -22.65 6.57 7.09
N GLN A 506 -22.42 6.41 5.77
CA GLN A 506 -22.66 7.43 4.73
C GLN A 506 -23.90 7.13 3.90
#